data_AF-A0A4Q3UM61-F1
#
_entry.id   AF-A0A4Q3UM61-F1
#
_cell.length_a   1.000
_cell.length_b   1.000
_cell.length_c   1.000
_cell.angle_alpha   90.00
_cell.angle_beta   90.00
_cell.angle_gamma   90.00
#
_symmetry.space_group_name_H-M   'P 1'
#
loop_
_entity.id
_entity.type
_entity.pdbx_description
1 polymer ?
#
loop_
_entity_poly.entity_id
_entity_poly.type
_entity_poly.pdbx_seq_one_letter_code
_entity_poly.pdbx_strand_id
1 'polypeptide(L)'
;GMVDAMRNGGASDLLDKAGVELYIHNLENPAADRFLAFISEELYPFIAKNYRIQSDNLGLFGHSYGGLFTTYAALQPKTIFRNFGASSPGILPGASTVFKLHADAAAAGGLSERNLHLTVGTRELTVPGLYQYMVGGGSIEFIRTAGTTPVKGLNFSSKLMEDESHMTLAHPAAFEVMRQYYLAR
;
A
#
# COMPACT_ATOMS: atom_id res chain seq x y z
N GLY A 1 14.05 -8.18 15.33
CA GLY A 1 13.06 -7.85 14.28
C GLY A 1 13.76 -7.52 12.97
N MET A 2 13.03 -7.07 11.93
CA MET A 2 13.64 -6.69 10.64
C MET A 2 14.81 -5.70 10.80
N VAL A 3 14.64 -4.70 11.67
CA VAL A 3 15.67 -3.67 11.95
C VAL A 3 16.95 -4.32 12.48
N ASP A 4 16.86 -5.25 13.42
CA ASP A 4 18.02 -5.98 13.95
C ASP A 4 18.68 -6.85 12.87
N ALA A 5 17.89 -7.47 11.99
CA ALA A 5 18.41 -8.27 10.89
C ALA A 5 19.16 -7.40 9.85
N MET A 6 18.67 -6.19 9.58
CA MET A 6 19.34 -5.22 8.70
C MET A 6 20.64 -4.70 9.33
N ARG A 7 20.63 -4.38 10.64
CA ARG A 7 21.84 -3.95 11.37
C ARG A 7 22.91 -5.03 11.49
N ASN A 8 22.51 -6.30 11.56
CA ASN A 8 23.42 -7.43 11.79
C ASN A 8 23.89 -8.15 10.51
N GLY A 9 23.68 -7.57 9.32
CA GLY A 9 24.33 -8.03 8.08
C GLY A 9 23.39 -8.33 6.90
N GLY A 10 22.06 -8.21 7.03
CA GLY A 10 21.14 -8.52 5.93
C GLY A 10 21.13 -7.52 4.77
N ALA A 11 21.73 -6.33 4.94
CA ALA A 11 21.75 -5.25 3.95
C ALA A 11 23.16 -4.85 3.49
N SER A 12 24.21 -5.50 4.02
CA SER A 12 25.61 -5.10 3.81
C SER A 12 26.09 -5.22 2.36
N ASP A 13 25.40 -6.01 1.54
CA ASP A 13 25.74 -6.20 0.12
C ASP A 13 25.09 -5.13 -0.79
N LEU A 14 24.17 -4.32 -0.26
CA LEU A 14 23.42 -3.29 -1.02
C LEU A 14 23.64 -1.87 -0.49
N LEU A 15 23.91 -1.71 0.80
CA LEU A 15 24.08 -0.41 1.46
C LEU A 15 25.25 -0.49 2.45
N ASP A 16 26.04 0.58 2.52
CA ASP A 16 27.01 0.74 3.59
C ASP A 16 26.30 1.00 4.94
N LYS A 17 27.06 1.02 6.03
CA LYS A 17 26.51 1.20 7.38
C LYS A 17 25.70 2.50 7.51
N ALA A 18 26.12 3.58 6.83
CA ALA A 18 25.40 4.85 6.86
C ALA A 18 24.08 4.76 6.10
N GLY A 19 24.07 4.06 4.95
CA GLY A 19 22.87 3.77 4.17
C GLY A 19 21.87 2.91 4.94
N VAL A 20 22.33 1.91 5.69
CA VAL A 20 21.47 1.09 6.55
C VAL A 20 20.83 1.92 7.67
N GLU A 21 21.60 2.77 8.37
CA GLU A 21 21.04 3.62 9.42
C GLU A 21 20.09 4.70 8.87
N LEU A 22 20.39 5.29 7.70
CA LEU A 22 19.47 6.21 7.03
C LEU A 22 18.17 5.51 6.62
N TYR A 23 18.27 4.29 6.10
CA TYR A 23 17.11 3.50 5.75
C TYR A 23 16.23 3.24 6.98
N ILE A 24 16.83 2.79 8.09
CA ILE A 24 16.11 2.57 9.36
C ILE A 24 15.49 3.86 9.87
N HIS A 25 16.23 4.98 9.86
CA HIS A 25 15.72 6.28 10.27
C HIS A 25 14.44 6.65 9.50
N ASN A 26 14.43 6.45 8.18
CA ASN A 26 13.26 6.72 7.34
C ASN A 26 12.09 5.76 7.62
N LEU A 27 12.36 4.51 8.03
CA LEU A 27 11.32 3.57 8.46
C LEU A 27 10.68 3.99 9.78
N GLU A 28 11.48 4.51 10.71
CA GLU A 28 11.04 4.99 12.02
C GLU A 28 10.35 6.36 11.94
N ASN A 29 10.69 7.16 10.92
CA ASN A 29 10.19 8.52 10.73
C ASN A 29 9.52 8.70 9.34
N PRO A 30 8.42 7.97 9.05
CA PRO A 30 7.78 8.03 7.75
C PRO A 30 7.13 9.40 7.52
N ALA A 31 7.28 9.96 6.31
CA ALA A 31 6.71 11.24 5.89
C ALA A 31 5.60 11.04 4.83
N ALA A 32 4.74 10.05 5.04
CA ALA A 32 3.68 9.69 4.08
C ALA A 32 2.67 10.82 3.83
N ASP A 33 2.38 11.61 4.86
CA ASP A 33 1.53 12.80 4.79
C ASP A 33 2.12 13.84 3.82
N ARG A 34 3.41 14.15 3.95
CA ARG A 34 4.12 15.10 3.08
C ARG A 34 4.21 14.60 1.65
N PHE A 35 4.47 13.31 1.47
CA PHE A 35 4.52 12.73 0.13
C PHE A 35 3.14 12.71 -0.54
N LEU A 36 2.07 12.43 0.21
CA LEU A 36 0.71 12.53 -0.30
C LEU A 36 0.35 13.98 -0.67
N ALA A 37 0.72 14.96 0.16
CA ALA A 37 0.52 16.38 -0.12
C ALA A 37 1.24 16.80 -1.42
N PHE A 38 2.51 16.43 -1.59
CA PHE A 38 3.23 16.65 -2.85
C PHE A 38 2.48 16.07 -4.05
N ILE A 39 2.01 14.82 -3.95
CA ILE A 39 1.28 14.17 -5.04
C ILE A 39 -0.01 14.93 -5.38
N SER A 40 -0.79 15.33 -4.37
CA SER A 40 -2.12 15.91 -4.59
C SER A 40 -2.11 17.42 -4.87
N GLU A 41 -1.16 18.15 -4.30
CA GLU A 41 -1.14 19.62 -4.27
C GLU A 41 -0.10 20.21 -5.23
N GLU A 42 0.89 19.42 -5.67
CA GLU A 42 1.93 19.89 -6.58
C GLU A 42 1.95 19.08 -7.88
N LEU A 43 2.15 17.75 -7.79
CA LEU A 43 2.31 16.88 -8.95
C LEU A 43 1.01 16.80 -9.76
N TYR A 44 -0.12 16.52 -9.12
CA TYR A 44 -1.40 16.42 -9.82
C TYR A 44 -1.78 17.74 -10.53
N PRO A 45 -1.72 18.93 -9.90
CA PRO A 45 -1.97 20.19 -10.59
C PRO A 45 -1.02 20.44 -11.77
N PHE A 46 0.25 20.07 -11.65
CA PHE A 46 1.19 20.15 -12.76
C PHE A 46 0.75 19.26 -13.94
N ILE A 47 0.38 18.00 -13.70
CA ILE A 47 -0.07 17.10 -14.77
C ILE A 47 -1.39 17.61 -15.38
N ALA A 48 -2.36 18.04 -14.55
CA ALA A 48 -3.67 18.52 -14.99
C ALA A 48 -3.59 19.80 -15.82
N LYS A 49 -2.58 20.64 -15.59
CA LYS A 49 -2.30 21.82 -16.43
C LYS A 49 -1.80 21.45 -17.82
N ASN A 50 -1.07 20.33 -17.95
CA ASN A 50 -0.38 19.95 -19.18
C ASN A 50 -1.14 18.89 -20.01
N TYR A 51 -2.08 18.16 -19.39
CA TYR A 51 -2.81 17.07 -20.03
C TYR A 51 -4.30 17.11 -19.66
N ARG A 52 -5.16 16.66 -20.57
CA ARG A 52 -6.59 16.43 -20.26
C ARG A 52 -6.70 15.20 -19.37
N ILE A 53 -7.24 15.38 -18.18
CA ILE A 53 -7.43 14.31 -17.20
C ILE A 53 -8.90 14.18 -16.84
N GLN A 54 -9.38 12.96 -16.74
CA GLN A 54 -10.67 12.67 -16.11
C GLN A 54 -10.52 12.70 -14.58
N SER A 55 -10.85 13.84 -13.96
CA SER A 55 -10.55 14.11 -12.55
C SER A 55 -11.37 13.30 -11.55
N ASP A 56 -12.46 12.66 -11.97
CA ASP A 56 -13.31 11.81 -11.11
C ASP A 56 -12.88 10.34 -11.09
N ASN A 57 -11.82 9.97 -11.83
CA ASN A 57 -11.39 8.59 -12.00
C ASN A 57 -9.87 8.38 -11.82
N LEU A 58 -9.25 9.18 -10.95
CA LEU A 58 -7.83 9.11 -10.65
C LEU A 58 -7.48 7.84 -9.88
N GLY A 59 -6.38 7.20 -10.27
CA GLY A 59 -5.86 5.98 -9.65
C GLY A 59 -4.50 6.20 -8.96
N LEU A 60 -4.29 5.55 -7.82
CA LEU A 60 -2.98 5.43 -7.18
C LEU A 60 -2.64 3.94 -7.05
N PHE A 61 -1.48 3.54 -7.57
CA PHE A 61 -0.96 2.18 -7.45
C PHE A 61 0.39 2.21 -6.75
N GLY A 62 0.63 1.21 -5.90
CA GLY A 62 1.93 1.02 -5.28
C GLY A 62 2.18 -0.43 -4.92
N HIS A 63 3.46 -0.80 -4.94
CA HIS A 63 3.93 -2.13 -4.57
C HIS A 63 4.84 -2.07 -3.32
N SER A 64 4.79 -3.07 -2.44
CA SER A 64 5.62 -3.14 -1.23
C SER A 64 5.41 -1.91 -0.31
N TYR A 65 6.45 -1.13 -0.04
CA TYR A 65 6.34 0.15 0.68
C TYR A 65 5.40 1.14 -0.02
N GLY A 66 5.40 1.15 -1.36
CA GLY A 66 4.42 1.91 -2.14
C GLY A 66 2.98 1.38 -1.94
N GLY A 67 2.83 0.07 -1.74
CA GLY A 67 1.54 -0.55 -1.40
C GLY A 67 1.06 -0.12 -0.02
N LEU A 68 1.95 -0.09 0.98
CA LEU A 68 1.66 0.46 2.30
C LEU A 68 1.23 1.94 2.22
N PHE A 69 1.97 2.75 1.46
CA PHE A 69 1.63 4.15 1.21
C PHE A 69 0.26 4.29 0.52
N THR A 70 -0.03 3.44 -0.46
CA THR A 70 -1.31 3.45 -1.18
C THR A 70 -2.47 3.10 -0.24
N THR A 71 -2.31 2.10 0.63
CA THR A 71 -3.28 1.77 1.68
C THR A 71 -3.45 2.93 2.67
N TYR A 72 -2.36 3.56 3.09
CA TYR A 72 -2.40 4.76 3.93
C TYR A 72 -3.20 5.90 3.29
N ALA A 73 -2.94 6.19 2.00
CA ALA A 73 -3.61 7.25 1.25
C ALA A 73 -5.10 6.95 1.07
N ALA A 74 -5.48 5.69 0.83
CA ALA A 74 -6.88 5.27 0.72
C ALA A 74 -7.70 5.55 1.98
N LEU A 75 -7.06 5.42 3.15
CA LEU A 75 -7.68 5.60 4.47
C LEU A 75 -7.65 7.05 4.97
N GLN A 76 -7.04 7.98 4.24
CA GLN A 76 -7.08 9.40 4.63
C GLN A 76 -8.50 9.98 4.48
N PRO A 77 -8.93 10.90 5.35
CA PRO A 77 -10.26 11.51 5.28
C PRO A 77 -10.54 12.17 3.92
N LYS A 78 -9.52 12.81 3.34
CA LYS A 78 -9.56 13.49 2.04
C LYS A 78 -8.61 12.83 1.06
N THR A 79 -9.04 12.70 -0.18
CA THR A 79 -8.23 12.20 -1.30
C THR A 79 -8.77 12.75 -2.62
N ILE A 80 -7.87 12.91 -3.59
CA ILE A 80 -8.24 13.18 -5.00
C ILE A 80 -8.44 11.88 -5.81
N PHE A 81 -7.98 10.75 -5.27
CA PHE A 81 -8.03 9.46 -5.95
C PHE A 81 -9.36 8.73 -5.71
N ARG A 82 -9.88 8.13 -6.78
CA ARG A 82 -11.06 7.26 -6.76
C ARG A 82 -10.69 5.79 -6.57
N ASN A 83 -9.56 5.37 -7.15
CA ASN A 83 -9.15 3.97 -7.23
C ASN A 83 -7.77 3.78 -6.61
N PHE A 84 -7.64 2.81 -5.69
CA PHE A 84 -6.39 2.49 -5.02
C PHE A 84 -6.03 1.02 -5.26
N GLY A 85 -4.84 0.77 -5.81
CA GLY A 85 -4.30 -0.57 -6.00
C GLY A 85 -3.06 -0.79 -5.15
N ALA A 86 -3.16 -1.58 -4.08
CA ALA A 86 -2.02 -1.88 -3.22
C ALA A 86 -1.53 -3.31 -3.46
N SER A 87 -0.37 -3.44 -4.08
CA SER A 87 0.28 -4.73 -4.32
C SER A 87 1.24 -5.06 -3.20
N SER A 88 1.07 -6.24 -2.58
CA SER A 88 1.95 -6.77 -1.54
C SER A 88 2.34 -5.69 -0.52
N PRO A 89 1.36 -5.00 0.08
CA PRO A 89 1.66 -3.85 0.91
C PRO A 89 2.54 -4.26 2.10
N GLY A 90 3.60 -3.50 2.35
CA GLY A 90 4.57 -3.75 3.44
C GLY A 90 3.99 -3.49 4.83
N ILE A 91 2.83 -4.05 5.15
CA ILE A 91 2.11 -3.89 6.41
C ILE A 91 2.77 -4.79 7.44
N LEU A 92 3.12 -4.24 8.60
CA LEU A 92 3.55 -5.02 9.75
C LEU A 92 2.33 -5.40 10.59
N PRO A 93 2.10 -6.70 10.88
CA PRO A 93 0.99 -7.17 11.70
C PRO A 93 0.85 -6.39 13.01
N GLY A 94 -0.35 -5.89 13.29
CA GLY A 94 -0.69 -5.10 14.49
C GLY A 94 0.08 -3.78 14.71
N ALA A 95 1.13 -3.48 13.95
CA ALA A 95 2.03 -2.36 14.19
C ALA A 95 1.87 -1.22 13.17
N SER A 96 1.50 -1.52 11.92
CA SER A 96 1.32 -0.48 10.91
C SER A 96 0.11 0.40 11.20
N THR A 97 0.29 1.71 11.05
CA THR A 97 -0.74 2.74 11.31
C THR A 97 -2.04 2.55 10.51
N VAL A 98 -2.00 1.82 9.39
CA VAL A 98 -3.18 1.52 8.56
C VAL A 98 -4.29 0.81 9.33
N PHE A 99 -3.97 -0.02 10.33
CA PHE A 99 -4.99 -0.65 11.18
C PHE A 99 -5.73 0.37 12.03
N LYS A 100 -5.00 1.33 12.62
CA LYS A 100 -5.60 2.43 13.38
C LYS A 100 -6.44 3.33 12.48
N LEU A 101 -5.91 3.73 11.31
CA LEU A 101 -6.63 4.58 10.36
C LEU A 101 -7.94 3.93 9.89
N HIS A 102 -7.94 2.63 9.66
CA HIS A 102 -9.14 1.88 9.31
C HIS A 102 -10.18 1.90 10.45
N ALA A 103 -9.75 1.65 11.69
CA ALA A 103 -10.63 1.73 12.85
C ALA A 103 -11.18 3.15 13.09
N ASP A 104 -10.33 4.17 12.96
CA ASP A 104 -10.72 5.58 13.09
C ASP A 104 -11.74 5.96 12.01
N ALA A 105 -11.54 5.53 10.76
CA ALA A 105 -12.48 5.77 9.67
C ALA A 105 -13.85 5.12 9.91
N ALA A 106 -13.87 3.89 10.44
CA ALA A 106 -15.11 3.23 10.85
C ALA A 106 -15.82 4.02 11.97
N ALA A 107 -15.07 4.44 13.00
CA ALA A 107 -15.60 5.20 14.13
C ALA A 107 -16.10 6.60 13.74
N ALA A 108 -15.48 7.24 12.74
CA ALA A 108 -15.89 8.53 12.20
C ALA A 108 -17.12 8.47 11.27
N GLY A 109 -17.71 7.29 11.07
CA GLY A 109 -18.89 7.10 10.23
C GLY A 109 -18.60 6.86 8.75
N GLY A 110 -17.33 6.68 8.38
CA GLY A 110 -16.88 6.32 7.03
C GLY A 110 -15.93 7.31 6.38
N LEU A 111 -15.71 7.08 5.10
CA LEU A 111 -14.91 7.89 4.17
C LEU A 111 -15.80 8.40 3.03
N SER A 112 -15.31 9.35 2.22
CA SER A 112 -15.95 9.60 0.92
C SER A 112 -15.80 8.39 -0.01
N GLU A 113 -16.68 8.23 -0.98
CA GLU A 113 -16.70 7.05 -1.84
C GLU A 113 -15.39 6.84 -2.62
N ARG A 114 -14.79 5.66 -2.51
CA ARG A 114 -13.54 5.24 -3.20
C ARG A 114 -13.38 3.71 -3.20
N ASN A 115 -12.49 3.21 -4.04
CA ASN A 115 -12.19 1.79 -4.16
C ASN A 115 -10.77 1.47 -3.65
N LEU A 116 -10.60 0.35 -2.95
CA LEU A 116 -9.29 -0.20 -2.57
C LEU A 116 -9.21 -1.68 -2.95
N HIS A 117 -8.21 -2.03 -3.76
CA HIS A 117 -7.96 -3.41 -4.18
C HIS A 117 -6.55 -3.83 -3.75
N LEU A 118 -6.48 -4.90 -2.94
CA LEU A 118 -5.22 -5.47 -2.47
C LEU A 118 -4.87 -6.74 -3.22
N THR A 119 -3.62 -6.88 -3.65
CA THR A 119 -3.11 -8.15 -4.20
C THR A 119 -1.99 -8.70 -3.32
N VAL A 120 -1.95 -10.01 -3.10
CA VAL A 120 -0.85 -10.67 -2.36
C VAL A 120 -0.38 -11.90 -3.14
N GLY A 121 0.92 -12.07 -3.30
CA GLY A 121 1.50 -13.23 -3.97
C GLY A 121 1.45 -14.45 -3.07
N THR A 122 1.02 -15.61 -3.56
CA THR A 122 0.87 -16.81 -2.70
C THR A 122 2.20 -17.30 -2.15
N ARG A 123 3.33 -17.04 -2.83
CA ARG A 123 4.66 -17.40 -2.30
C ARG A 123 5.09 -16.53 -1.13
N GLU A 124 4.51 -15.35 -0.96
CA GLU A 124 4.67 -14.54 0.25
C GLU A 124 3.94 -15.18 1.45
N LEU A 125 3.09 -16.18 1.26
CA LEU A 125 2.43 -16.88 2.36
C LEU A 125 3.08 -18.24 2.64
N THR A 126 3.66 -18.85 1.63
CA THR A 126 4.07 -20.26 1.67
C THR A 126 5.59 -20.47 1.71
N VAL A 127 6.40 -19.49 1.28
CA VAL A 127 7.86 -19.60 1.29
C VAL A 127 8.45 -18.88 2.51
N PRO A 128 9.21 -19.58 3.38
CA PRO A 128 9.88 -18.96 4.52
C PRO A 128 10.80 -17.81 4.13
N GLY A 129 10.66 -16.66 4.80
CA GLY A 129 11.51 -15.49 4.59
C GLY A 129 10.94 -14.21 5.20
N LEU A 130 11.69 -13.10 5.09
CA LEU A 130 11.29 -11.80 5.65
C LEU A 130 9.91 -11.34 5.14
N TYR A 131 9.67 -11.52 3.84
CA TYR A 131 8.41 -11.15 3.21
C TYR A 131 7.23 -12.00 3.69
N GLN A 132 7.46 -13.21 4.20
CA GLN A 132 6.38 -14.05 4.72
C GLN A 132 5.76 -13.46 5.98
N TYR A 133 6.62 -13.05 6.90
CA TYR A 133 6.19 -12.45 8.15
C TYR A 133 5.60 -11.05 7.94
N MET A 134 6.33 -10.21 7.20
CA MET A 134 5.92 -8.82 6.99
C MET A 134 4.75 -8.74 6.01
N VAL A 135 5.00 -9.05 4.75
CA VAL A 135 4.08 -8.73 3.67
C VAL A 135 2.92 -9.72 3.63
N GLY A 136 3.22 -11.02 3.65
CA GLY A 136 2.21 -12.06 3.68
C GLY A 136 1.31 -11.95 4.91
N GLY A 137 1.89 -12.02 6.10
CA GLY A 137 1.17 -11.94 7.37
C GLY A 137 0.35 -10.65 7.54
N GLY A 138 0.98 -9.50 7.37
CA GLY A 138 0.32 -8.20 7.59
C GLY A 138 -0.72 -7.87 6.54
N SER A 139 -0.48 -8.21 5.27
CA SER A 139 -1.48 -8.01 4.21
C SER A 139 -2.71 -8.88 4.42
N ILE A 140 -2.54 -10.14 4.81
CA ILE A 140 -3.66 -11.04 5.12
C ILE A 140 -4.42 -10.57 6.35
N GLU A 141 -3.73 -10.09 7.38
CA GLU A 141 -4.39 -9.50 8.55
C GLU A 141 -5.22 -8.26 8.18
N PHE A 142 -4.69 -7.39 7.31
CA PHE A 142 -5.44 -6.23 6.83
C PHE A 142 -6.61 -6.63 5.93
N ILE A 143 -6.44 -7.60 5.04
CA ILE A 143 -7.54 -8.17 4.23
C ILE A 143 -8.66 -8.70 5.12
N ARG A 144 -8.32 -9.44 6.18
CA ARG A 144 -9.28 -9.91 7.17
C ARG A 144 -9.99 -8.73 7.84
N THR A 145 -9.22 -7.76 8.36
CA THR A 145 -9.75 -6.58 9.05
C THR A 145 -10.73 -5.79 8.18
N ALA A 146 -10.36 -5.46 6.95
CA ALA A 146 -11.19 -4.71 6.02
C ALA A 146 -12.43 -5.51 5.56
N GLY A 147 -12.29 -6.83 5.40
CA GLY A 147 -13.41 -7.71 5.04
C GLY A 147 -14.42 -7.93 6.16
N THR A 148 -13.98 -8.02 7.43
CA THR A 148 -14.86 -8.27 8.57
C THR A 148 -15.39 -7.00 9.25
N THR A 149 -14.79 -5.85 8.95
CA THR A 149 -15.16 -4.57 9.57
C THR A 149 -15.26 -3.49 8.47
N PRO A 150 -16.25 -3.59 7.57
CA PRO A 150 -16.32 -2.68 6.43
C PRO A 150 -16.48 -1.21 6.86
N VAL A 151 -15.73 -0.33 6.20
CA VAL A 151 -15.81 1.12 6.38
C VAL A 151 -16.76 1.68 5.31
N LYS A 152 -17.79 2.42 5.72
CA LYS A 152 -18.70 3.10 4.79
C LYS A 152 -17.91 3.99 3.82
N GLY A 153 -18.22 3.91 2.52
CA GLY A 153 -17.54 4.66 1.47
C GLY A 153 -16.20 4.07 1.00
N LEU A 154 -15.71 2.99 1.62
CA LEU A 154 -14.54 2.25 1.15
C LEU A 154 -14.99 0.93 0.52
N ASN A 155 -15.05 0.88 -0.81
CA ASN A 155 -15.31 -0.36 -1.53
C ASN A 155 -14.03 -1.21 -1.60
N PHE A 156 -13.93 -2.17 -0.68
CA PHE A 156 -12.75 -3.03 -0.52
C PHE A 156 -12.86 -4.33 -1.33
N SER A 157 -11.76 -4.74 -1.94
CA SER A 157 -11.61 -6.04 -2.59
C SER A 157 -10.16 -6.53 -2.49
N SER A 158 -9.95 -7.82 -2.69
CA SER A 158 -8.60 -8.40 -2.68
C SER A 158 -8.47 -9.61 -3.58
N LYS A 159 -7.25 -9.93 -4.00
CA LYS A 159 -6.93 -11.12 -4.79
C LYS A 159 -5.61 -11.76 -4.37
N LEU A 160 -5.62 -13.08 -4.21
CA LEU A 160 -4.38 -13.87 -4.12
C LEU A 160 -3.89 -14.15 -5.54
N MET A 161 -2.61 -13.90 -5.76
CA MET A 161 -1.96 -14.02 -7.07
C MET A 161 -1.07 -15.26 -7.02
N GLU A 162 -1.53 -16.30 -7.70
CA GLU A 162 -0.93 -17.64 -7.68
C GLU A 162 0.51 -17.61 -8.22
N ASP A 163 1.38 -18.42 -7.61
CA ASP A 163 2.80 -18.58 -7.92
C ASP A 163 3.69 -17.32 -7.90
N GLU A 164 3.10 -16.17 -7.60
CA GLU A 164 3.83 -14.91 -7.49
C GLU A 164 4.57 -14.80 -6.15
N SER A 165 5.81 -14.34 -6.24
CA SER A 165 6.63 -13.89 -5.12
C SER A 165 6.56 -12.38 -4.97
N HIS A 166 7.07 -11.87 -3.84
CA HIS A 166 7.16 -10.42 -3.61
C HIS A 166 7.82 -9.67 -4.77
N MET A 167 8.88 -10.24 -5.36
CA MET A 167 9.64 -9.60 -6.44
C MET A 167 8.98 -9.70 -7.81
N THR A 168 8.13 -10.70 -8.03
CA THR A 168 7.51 -10.95 -9.34
C THR A 168 6.11 -10.34 -9.45
N LEU A 169 5.46 -10.08 -8.31
CA LEU A 169 4.06 -9.66 -8.27
C LEU A 169 3.79 -8.25 -8.81
N ALA A 170 4.75 -7.33 -8.74
CA ALA A 170 4.50 -5.90 -9.00
C ALA A 170 3.81 -5.63 -10.35
N HIS A 171 4.30 -6.25 -11.43
CA HIS A 171 3.74 -6.09 -12.78
C HIS A 171 2.35 -6.73 -12.93
N PRO A 172 2.14 -8.04 -12.65
CA PRO A 172 0.82 -8.66 -12.78
C PRO A 172 -0.23 -8.00 -11.87
N ALA A 173 0.15 -7.52 -10.69
CA ALA A 173 -0.75 -6.76 -9.82
C ALA A 173 -1.16 -5.40 -10.43
N ALA A 174 -0.24 -4.68 -11.06
CA ALA A 174 -0.58 -3.45 -11.77
C ALA A 174 -1.61 -3.71 -12.89
N PHE A 175 -1.43 -4.78 -13.67
CA PHE A 175 -2.40 -5.17 -14.69
C PHE A 175 -3.75 -5.60 -14.10
N GLU A 176 -3.76 -6.31 -12.98
CA GLU A 176 -4.99 -6.68 -12.27
C GLU A 176 -5.77 -5.43 -11.84
N VAL A 177 -5.10 -4.46 -11.21
CA VAL A 177 -5.72 -3.20 -10.77
C VAL A 177 -6.28 -2.42 -11.96
N MET A 178 -5.56 -2.39 -13.08
CA MET A 178 -6.06 -1.78 -14.31
C MET A 178 -7.33 -2.47 -14.81
N ARG A 179 -7.37 -3.81 -14.80
CA ARG A 179 -8.58 -4.57 -15.17
C ARG A 179 -9.74 -4.31 -14.22
N GLN A 180 -9.47 -4.25 -12.91
CA GLN A 180 -10.49 -4.08 -11.88
C GLN A 180 -11.22 -2.73 -11.99
N TYR A 181 -10.51 -1.67 -12.38
CA TYR A 181 -11.03 -0.30 -12.33
C TYR A 181 -11.24 0.37 -13.68
N TYR A 182 -10.54 -0.07 -14.72
CA TYR A 182 -10.50 0.63 -16.02
C TYR A 182 -10.82 -0.27 -17.21
N LEU A 183 -11.09 -1.57 -17.00
CA LEU A 183 -11.72 -2.38 -18.03
C LEU A 183 -13.16 -1.89 -18.19
N ALA A 184 -13.52 -1.46 -19.41
CA ALA A 184 -14.83 -0.92 -19.72
C ALA A 184 -15.95 -1.84 -19.18
N ARG A 185 -16.86 -1.25 -18.40
CA ARG A 185 -18.15 -1.85 -18.04
C ARG A 185 -19.23 -1.33 -18.95
#